data_AF-A0A7J7TX35-F1
#
_entry.id   AF-A0A7J7TX35-F1
#
_cell.length_a   1.000
_cell.length_b   1.000
_cell.length_c   1.000
_cell.angle_alpha   90.00
_cell.angle_beta   90.00
_cell.angle_gamma   90.00
#
_symmetry.space_group_name_H-M   'P 1'
#
loop_
_entity.id
_entity.type
_entity.pdbx_description
1 polymer ?
#
loop_
_entity_poly.entity_id
_entity_poly.type
_entity_poly.pdbx_seq_one_letter_code
_entity_poly.pdbx_strand_id
1 'polypeptide(L)'
;MEYNVSFPQATQWTFSVQNSSLRELQAPLGQSFSCRNASIILSPAVHLDLLFLKLQATHLPSTGAFGPSFSCPNDQSTWLPLIIGLIALGLLALVLVILCISRRRPPAYQPL
;
A
#
# COMPACT_ATOMS: atom_id res chain seq x y z
N MET A 1 -25.09 4.17 11.35
CA MET A 1 -25.16 2.73 11.61
C MET A 1 -24.48 2.51 12.96
N GLU A 2 -25.27 2.24 14.00
CA GLU A 2 -24.74 1.87 15.32
C GLU A 2 -24.84 0.35 15.44
N TYR A 3 -23.74 -0.30 15.81
CA TYR A 3 -23.70 -1.74 16.03
C TYR A 3 -23.70 -2.01 17.53
N ASN A 4 -24.81 -2.54 18.05
CA ASN A 4 -24.86 -3.01 19.44
C ASN A 4 -24.23 -4.41 19.51
N VAL A 5 -23.13 -4.54 20.25
CA VAL A 5 -22.42 -5.80 20.46
C VAL A 5 -22.35 -6.05 21.97
N SER A 6 -22.79 -7.22 22.43
CA SER A 6 -22.74 -7.63 23.84
C SER A 6 -21.56 -8.59 24.08
N PHE A 7 -20.74 -8.28 25.09
CA PHE A 7 -19.56 -9.08 25.46
C PHE A 7 -19.79 -9.77 26.81
N PRO A 8 -20.19 -11.05 26.83
CA PRO A 8 -20.69 -11.74 28.03
C PRO A 8 -19.63 -12.04 29.11
N GLN A 9 -18.36 -11.81 28.81
CA GLN A 9 -17.23 -11.97 29.74
C GLN A 9 -16.57 -10.63 30.07
N ALA A 10 -17.12 -9.51 29.60
CA ALA A 10 -16.58 -8.19 29.88
C ALA A 10 -17.02 -7.73 31.27
N THR A 11 -16.08 -7.18 32.05
CA THR A 11 -16.35 -6.51 33.32
C THR A 11 -17.28 -5.30 33.16
N GLN A 12 -17.37 -4.74 31.95
CA GLN A 12 -18.25 -3.63 31.61
C GLN A 12 -18.98 -3.95 30.29
N TRP A 13 -20.32 -3.92 30.35
CA TRP A 13 -21.21 -4.36 29.25
C TRP A 13 -21.40 -3.32 28.14
N THR A 14 -21.23 -2.05 28.48
CA THR A 14 -21.39 -0.93 27.54
C THR A 14 -20.14 -0.05 27.60
N PHE A 15 -19.45 0.07 26.48
CA PHE A 15 -18.37 1.01 26.29
C PHE A 15 -18.62 1.80 25.01
N SER A 16 -18.33 3.10 25.06
CA SER A 16 -18.37 3.97 23.89
C SER A 16 -16.99 4.54 23.69
N VAL A 17 -16.46 4.39 22.48
CA VAL A 17 -15.14 4.91 22.11
C VAL A 17 -15.33 5.82 20.90
N GLN A 18 -14.83 7.04 21.03
CA GLN A 18 -14.84 8.02 19.97
C GLN A 18 -13.46 8.64 19.84
N ASN A 19 -13.00 8.80 18.60
CA ASN A 19 -11.81 9.58 18.28
C ASN A 19 -12.17 10.61 17.21
N SER A 20 -12.31 11.87 17.60
CA SER A 20 -12.68 12.98 16.70
C SER A 20 -11.50 13.55 15.92
N SER A 21 -10.28 13.11 16.22
CA SER A 21 -9.04 13.61 15.61
C SER A 21 -8.48 12.67 14.54
N LEU A 22 -9.28 11.70 14.09
CA LEU A 22 -8.89 10.76 13.03
C LEU A 22 -8.69 11.50 11.71
N ARG A 23 -7.54 11.24 11.08
CA ARG A 23 -7.21 11.71 9.72
C ARG A 23 -6.99 10.55 8.75
N GLU A 24 -7.49 9.37 9.09
CA GLU A 24 -7.39 8.18 8.24
C GLU A 24 -8.37 8.26 7.06
N LEU A 25 -8.16 7.43 6.03
CA LEU A 25 -9.09 7.24 4.90
C LEU A 25 -9.29 8.48 4.00
N GLN A 26 -8.31 9.38 3.96
CA GLN A 26 -8.36 10.59 3.13
C GLN A 26 -8.10 10.28 1.65
N ALA A 27 -8.96 10.80 0.77
CA ALA A 27 -8.78 10.78 -0.68
C ALA A 27 -9.03 12.18 -1.27
N PRO A 28 -8.41 12.51 -2.41
CA PRO A 28 -8.70 13.74 -3.14
C PRO A 28 -10.18 13.84 -3.54
N LEU A 29 -10.70 15.06 -3.69
CA LEU A 29 -12.07 15.30 -4.11
C LEU A 29 -12.37 14.63 -5.45
N GLY A 30 -13.52 13.95 -5.52
CA GLY A 30 -13.97 13.22 -6.71
C GLY A 30 -13.30 11.85 -6.93
N GLN A 31 -12.40 11.42 -6.04
CA GLN A 31 -11.79 10.09 -6.04
C GLN A 31 -12.36 9.21 -4.93
N SER A 32 -12.29 7.90 -5.13
CA SER A 32 -12.62 6.91 -4.10
C SER A 32 -11.36 6.46 -3.37
N PHE A 33 -11.41 6.37 -2.05
CA PHE A 33 -10.35 5.77 -1.26
C PHE A 33 -10.44 4.25 -1.39
N SER A 34 -9.32 3.58 -1.67
CA SER A 34 -9.23 2.12 -1.75
C SER A 34 -8.04 1.63 -0.93
N CYS A 35 -8.24 0.65 -0.07
CA CYS A 35 -7.16 0.10 0.75
C CYS A 35 -7.43 -1.35 1.13
N ARG A 36 -6.37 -2.16 1.13
CA ARG A 36 -6.37 -3.52 1.69
C ARG A 36 -5.61 -3.54 3.01
N ASN A 37 -6.11 -4.31 3.96
CA ASN A 37 -5.48 -4.54 5.26
C ASN A 37 -5.06 -3.24 5.98
N ALA A 38 -6.03 -2.37 6.25
CA ALA A 38 -5.81 -1.17 7.08
C ALA A 38 -6.25 -1.43 8.52
N SER A 39 -5.59 -0.79 9.49
CA SER A 39 -6.01 -0.82 10.89
C SER A 39 -6.14 0.61 11.40
N ILE A 40 -7.28 0.94 12.02
CA ILE A 40 -7.56 2.26 12.59
C ILE A 40 -7.63 2.13 14.11
N ILE A 41 -6.78 2.87 14.81
CA ILE A 41 -6.74 2.88 16.26
C ILE A 41 -7.74 3.91 16.79
N LEU A 42 -8.81 3.44 17.43
CA LEU A 42 -9.80 4.31 18.07
C LEU A 42 -9.40 4.64 19.50
N SER A 43 -8.90 3.66 20.24
CA SER A 43 -8.34 3.79 21.58
C SER A 43 -7.28 2.71 21.83
N PRO A 44 -6.52 2.74 22.94
CA PRO A 44 -5.54 1.70 23.25
C PRO A 44 -6.10 0.28 23.37
N ALA A 45 -7.41 0.14 23.57
CA ALA A 45 -8.09 -1.16 23.71
C ALA A 45 -9.00 -1.49 22.51
N VAL A 46 -9.24 -0.55 21.59
CA VAL A 46 -10.17 -0.71 20.47
C VAL A 46 -9.51 -0.26 19.18
N HIS A 47 -9.35 -1.22 18.28
CA HIS A 47 -8.82 -1.04 16.93
C HIS A 47 -9.85 -1.58 15.94
N LEU A 48 -9.94 -0.96 14.77
CA LEU A 48 -10.79 -1.39 13.66
C LEU A 48 -9.91 -1.91 12.54
N ASP A 49 -9.99 -3.20 12.26
CA ASP A 49 -9.29 -3.81 11.14
C ASP A 49 -10.21 -3.87 9.91
N LEU A 50 -9.71 -3.32 8.82
CA LEU A 50 -10.37 -3.15 7.53
C LEU A 50 -9.67 -4.05 6.51
N LEU A 51 -10.28 -5.20 6.22
CA LEU A 51 -9.73 -6.20 5.28
C LEU A 51 -9.67 -5.67 3.84
N PHE A 52 -10.79 -5.13 3.37
CA PHE A 52 -10.90 -4.47 2.08
C PHE A 52 -11.88 -3.31 2.22
N LEU A 53 -11.43 -2.12 1.85
CA LEU A 53 -12.22 -0.91 1.95
C LEU A 53 -12.18 -0.17 0.62
N LYS A 54 -13.37 0.18 0.11
CA LYS A 54 -13.52 1.17 -0.95
C LYS A 54 -14.67 2.10 -0.59
N LEU A 55 -14.39 3.40 -0.49
CA LEU A 55 -15.38 4.39 -0.10
C LEU A 55 -15.16 5.74 -0.79
N GLN A 56 -16.21 6.56 -0.82
CA GLN A 56 -16.17 7.94 -1.28
C GLN A 56 -17.26 8.72 -0.54
N ALA A 57 -16.88 9.82 0.12
CA ALA A 57 -17.81 10.60 0.92
C ALA A 57 -18.48 11.73 0.12
N THR A 58 -17.75 12.35 -0.81
CA THR A 58 -18.20 13.55 -1.54
C THR A 58 -17.95 13.43 -3.04
N HIS A 59 -18.68 14.23 -3.84
CA HIS A 59 -18.53 14.31 -5.30
C HIS A 59 -18.74 12.95 -6.00
N LEU A 60 -19.77 12.21 -5.60
CA LEU A 60 -20.14 11.00 -6.32
C LEU A 60 -20.64 11.39 -7.73
N PRO A 61 -20.17 10.72 -8.79
CA PRO A 61 -20.74 10.80 -10.12
C PRO A 61 -22.25 10.57 -10.10
N SER A 62 -22.99 11.22 -11.00
CA SER A 62 -24.43 11.01 -11.19
C SER A 62 -24.79 9.58 -11.61
N THR A 63 -23.81 8.80 -12.08
CA THR A 63 -23.95 7.37 -12.37
C THR A 63 -24.05 6.50 -11.12
N GLY A 64 -23.76 7.04 -9.93
CA GLY A 64 -23.71 6.31 -8.66
C GLY A 64 -22.48 5.42 -8.48
N ALA A 65 -21.57 5.39 -9.46
CA ALA A 65 -20.33 4.65 -9.38
C ALA A 65 -19.25 5.43 -8.62
N PHE A 66 -18.31 4.72 -8.00
CA PHE A 66 -17.12 5.34 -7.42
C PHE A 66 -16.25 6.02 -8.49
N GLY A 67 -15.66 7.15 -8.13
CA GLY A 67 -14.63 7.80 -8.93
C GLY A 67 -13.31 7.00 -8.98
N PRO A 68 -12.27 7.56 -9.61
CA PRO A 68 -10.94 6.95 -9.67
C PRO A 68 -10.45 6.50 -8.29
N SER A 69 -9.80 5.34 -8.20
CA SER A 69 -9.34 4.81 -6.92
C SER A 69 -7.99 5.40 -6.52
N PHE A 70 -7.95 6.03 -5.35
CA PHE A 70 -6.75 6.46 -4.63
C PHE A 70 -6.35 5.38 -3.62
N SER A 71 -5.19 4.77 -3.82
CA SER A 71 -4.68 3.70 -2.96
C SER A 71 -3.93 4.24 -1.75
N CYS A 72 -4.10 3.60 -0.59
CA CYS A 72 -3.35 3.94 0.62
C CYS A 72 -1.86 3.54 0.53
N PRO A 73 -0.95 4.21 1.26
CA PRO A 73 0.47 3.87 1.26
C PRO A 73 0.76 2.43 1.73
N ASN A 74 -0.07 1.90 2.62
CA ASN A 74 0.07 0.53 3.15
C ASN A 74 -0.30 -0.55 2.12
N ASP A 75 -1.08 -0.19 1.10
CA ASP A 75 -1.35 -1.04 -0.07
C ASP A 75 -0.20 -0.91 -1.09
N GLN A 76 1.03 -0.76 -0.58
CA GLN A 76 2.24 -0.78 -1.39
C GLN A 76 2.36 -2.17 -2.00
N SER A 77 2.01 -2.22 -3.28
CA SER A 77 2.14 -3.37 -4.13
C SER A 77 3.58 -3.92 -4.04
N THR A 78 3.73 -5.16 -3.58
CA THR A 78 5.01 -5.91 -3.54
C THR A 78 5.73 -5.94 -4.89
N TRP A 79 5.01 -5.64 -5.96
CA TRP A 79 5.50 -5.45 -7.30
C TRP A 79 6.51 -4.32 -7.43
N LEU A 80 6.34 -3.20 -6.71
CA LEU A 80 7.24 -2.05 -6.83
C LEU A 80 8.69 -2.39 -6.42
N PRO A 81 8.95 -2.92 -5.20
CA PRO A 81 10.31 -3.33 -4.83
C PRO A 81 10.82 -4.50 -5.68
N LEU A 82 9.94 -5.41 -6.12
CA LEU A 82 10.31 -6.53 -6.98
C LEU A 82 10.83 -6.06 -8.35
N ILE A 83 10.11 -5.13 -9.01
CA ILE A 83 10.50 -4.57 -10.31
C ILE A 83 11.86 -3.87 -10.19
N ILE A 84 12.05 -3.08 -9.15
CA ILE A 84 13.33 -2.40 -8.88
C ILE A 84 14.46 -3.44 -8.72
N GLY A 85 14.19 -4.52 -7.97
CA GLY A 85 15.15 -5.61 -7.79
C GLY A 85 15.51 -6.30 -9.10
N LEU A 86 14.54 -6.59 -9.97
CA LEU A 86 14.76 -7.22 -11.27
C LEU A 86 15.59 -6.33 -12.21
N ILE A 87 15.32 -5.02 -12.24
CA ILE A 87 16.10 -4.06 -13.04
C ILE A 87 17.54 -4.01 -12.53
N ALA A 88 17.73 -3.91 -11.21
CA ALA A 88 19.06 -3.88 -10.61
C ALA A 88 19.86 -5.16 -10.89
N LEU A 89 19.22 -6.33 -10.79
CA LEU A 89 19.84 -7.62 -11.07
C LEU A 89 20.23 -7.76 -12.56
N GLY A 90 19.35 -7.32 -13.47
CA GLY A 90 19.62 -7.34 -14.91
C GLY A 90 20.78 -6.44 -15.30
N LEU A 91 20.84 -5.22 -14.75
CA LEU A 91 21.96 -4.29 -14.97
C LEU A 91 23.27 -4.86 -14.45
N LEU A 92 23.27 -5.47 -13.26
CA LEU A 92 24.45 -6.10 -12.68
C LEU A 92 24.96 -7.26 -13.57
N ALA A 93 24.06 -8.13 -14.03
CA ALA A 93 24.41 -9.23 -14.90
C ALA A 93 25.01 -8.73 -16.23
N LEU A 94 24.45 -7.68 -16.82
CA LEU A 94 24.97 -7.07 -18.05
C LEU A 94 26.39 -6.55 -17.87
N VAL A 95 26.67 -5.83 -16.78
CA VAL A 95 28.01 -5.34 -16.45
C VAL A 95 29.00 -6.51 -16.30
N LEU A 96 28.60 -7.58 -15.62
CA LEU A 96 29.45 -8.77 -15.46
C LEU A 96 29.75 -9.46 -16.79
N VAL A 97 28.78 -9.57 -17.71
CA VAL A 97 28.99 -10.13 -19.05
C VAL A 97 30.00 -9.29 -19.83
N ILE A 98 29.85 -7.97 -19.83
CA ILE A 98 30.77 -7.05 -20.51
C ILE A 98 32.19 -7.19 -19.94
N LEU A 99 32.33 -7.23 -18.62
CA LEU A 99 33.62 -7.41 -17.95
C LEU A 99 34.25 -8.76 -18.29
N CYS A 100 33.47 -9.85 -18.28
CA CYS A 100 33.94 -11.17 -18.67
C CYS A 100 34.47 -11.18 -20.11
N ILE A 101 33.75 -10.57 -21.06
CA ILE A 101 34.21 -10.48 -22.46
C ILE A 101 35.48 -9.64 -22.56
N SER A 102 35.54 -8.49 -21.89
CA SER A 102 36.70 -7.60 -21.89
C SER A 102 37.96 -8.30 -21.36
N ARG A 103 37.85 -9.00 -20.23
CA ARG A 103 38.97 -9.76 -19.64
C ARG A 103 39.39 -10.97 -20.48
N ARG A 104 38.50 -11.51 -21.30
CA ARG A 104 38.78 -12.65 -22.20
C ARG A 104 39.40 -12.21 -23.52
N ARG A 105 39.38 -10.92 -23.88
CA ARG A 105 40.09 -10.45 -25.07
C ARG A 105 41.60 -10.42 -24.78
N PRO A 106 42.43 -11.19 -25.49
CA PRO A 106 43.89 -11.06 -25.38
C PRO A 106 44.30 -9.64 -25.81
N PRO A 107 45.39 -9.08 -25.25
CA PRO A 107 45.86 -7.75 -25.64
C PRO A 107 46.06 -7.73 -27.15
N ALA A 108 45.39 -6.78 -27.82
CA ALA A 108 45.60 -6.59 -29.25
C ALA A 108 47.07 -6.25 -29.46
N TYR A 109 47.78 -7.13 -30.18
CA TYR A 109 49.16 -6.90 -30.58
C TYR A 109 49.20 -5.57 -31.35
N GLN A 110 49.87 -4.55 -30.80
CA GLN A 110 50.22 -3.33 -31.53
C GLN A 110 51.55 -3.62 -32.25
N PRO A 111 51.56 -3.91 -33.56
CA PRO A 111 52.80 -3.89 -34.32
C PRO A 111 53.29 -2.44 -34.44
N LEU A 112 54.56 -2.22 -34.09
CA LEU A 112 55.31 -0.99 -34.37
C LEU A 112 55.47 -0.77 -35.87
#